data_AF-T2SX88-F1
#
_entry.id   AF-T2SX88-F1
#
_cell.length_a   1.000
_cell.length_b   1.000
_cell.length_c   1.000
_cell.angle_alpha   90.00
_cell.angle_beta   90.00
_cell.angle_gamma   90.00
#
_symmetry.space_group_name_H-M   'P 1'
#
loop_
_entity.id
_entity.type
_entity.pdbx_description
1 polymer ?
#
loop_
_entity_poly.entity_id
_entity_poly.type
_entity_poly.pdbx_seq_one_letter_code
_entity_poly.pdbx_strand_id
1 'polypeptide(L)' 'SLDAKSALIVSCRVDAGPVLRRSIPRAKGRATAIRKPTSHVFVEVAEGKEMKSSKSHKKNQAEGK' A
#
# COMPACT_ATOMS: atom_id res chain seq x y z
N SER A 1 -14.90 -20.51 -7.87
CA SER A 1 -14.77 -19.03 -7.86
C SER A 1 -15.42 -18.53 -6.60
N LEU A 2 -14.79 -17.60 -5.88
CA LEU A 2 -15.43 -16.95 -4.73
C LEU A 2 -16.53 -16.01 -5.23
N ASP A 3 -17.65 -15.94 -4.51
CA ASP A 3 -18.67 -14.93 -4.76
C ASP A 3 -18.20 -13.57 -4.21
N ALA A 4 -18.31 -12.53 -5.05
CA ALA A 4 -17.77 -11.20 -4.76
C ALA A 4 -18.42 -10.55 -3.52
N LYS A 5 -19.65 -10.96 -3.18
CA LYS A 5 -20.41 -10.39 -2.06
C LYS A 5 -20.05 -11.00 -0.70
N SER A 6 -19.51 -12.22 -0.70
CA SER A 6 -19.17 -13.00 0.49
C SER A 6 -17.66 -13.10 0.74
N ALA A 7 -16.85 -12.56 -0.15
CA ALA A 7 -15.40 -12.56 -0.06
C ALA A 7 -14.91 -11.54 0.99
N LEU A 8 -14.04 -11.97 1.90
CA LEU A 8 -13.44 -11.13 2.93
C LEU A 8 -11.94 -10.97 2.71
N ILE A 9 -11.44 -9.75 2.93
CA ILE A 9 -10.02 -9.43 2.85
C ILE A 9 -9.31 -9.98 4.08
N VAL A 10 -8.33 -10.86 3.87
CA VAL A 10 -7.53 -11.48 4.94
C VAL A 10 -6.26 -10.68 5.18
N SER A 11 -5.58 -10.30 4.11
CA SER A 11 -4.34 -9.53 4.19
C SER A 11 -4.23 -8.56 3.00
N CYS A 12 -3.64 -7.40 3.27
CA CYS A 12 -3.29 -6.39 2.26
C CYS A 12 -1.86 -5.93 2.52
N ARG A 13 -1.00 -6.03 1.50
CA ARG A 13 0.40 -5.57 1.56
C ARG A 13 0.68 -4.63 0.39
N VAL A 14 1.52 -3.63 0.64
CA VAL A 14 1.91 -2.62 -0.34
C VAL A 14 3.42 -2.54 -0.37
N ASP A 15 4.00 -2.96 -1.50
CA ASP A 15 5.44 -2.98 -1.71
C ASP A 15 5.88 -1.90 -2.68
N ALA A 16 7.18 -1.58 -2.64
CA ALA A 16 7.79 -0.66 -3.58
C ALA A 16 7.69 -1.23 -5.01
N GLY A 17 7.07 -0.47 -5.90
CA GLY A 17 6.98 -0.78 -7.31
C GLY A 17 8.06 -0.07 -8.13
N PRO A 18 8.11 -0.32 -9.45
CA PRO A 18 9.06 0.33 -10.32
C PRO A 18 8.86 1.85 -10.32
N VAL A 19 9.97 2.57 -10.32
CA VAL A 19 9.94 4.02 -10.42
C VAL A 19 10.02 4.42 -11.89
N LEU A 20 9.00 5.10 -12.40
CA LEU A 20 9.04 5.62 -13.77
C LEU A 20 9.98 6.83 -13.83
N ARG A 21 10.93 6.78 -14.78
CA ARG A 21 11.87 7.87 -15.04
C ARG A 21 11.30 8.82 -16.09
N ARG A 22 11.09 10.08 -15.71
CA ARG A 22 10.65 11.16 -16.61
C ARG A 22 11.58 12.36 -16.48
N SER A 23 11.63 13.23 -17.48
CA SER A 23 12.42 14.47 -17.46
C SER A 23 11.52 15.69 -17.59
N ILE A 24 11.74 16.71 -16.76
CA ILE A 24 11.10 18.03 -16.93
C ILE A 24 12.06 18.93 -17.71
N PRO A 25 11.62 19.53 -18.83
CA PRO A 25 12.40 20.58 -19.49
C PRO A 25 12.46 21.83 -18.59
N ARG A 26 13.65 22.43 -18.50
CA ARG A 26 13.94 23.63 -17.71
C ARG A 26 14.59 24.70 -18.59
N ALA A 27 14.67 25.92 -18.06
CA ALA A 27 15.35 27.03 -18.72
C ALA A 27 16.82 26.69 -19.06
N LYS A 28 17.35 27.36 -20.09
CA LYS A 28 18.72 27.17 -20.62
C LYS A 28 19.02 25.75 -21.10
N GLY A 29 18.05 25.09 -21.75
CA GLY A 29 18.23 23.77 -22.38
C GLY A 29 18.48 22.62 -21.40
N ARG A 30 18.14 22.79 -20.12
CA ARG A 30 18.38 21.77 -19.10
C ARG A 30 17.19 20.83 -18.95
N ALA A 31 17.45 19.60 -18.54
CA ALA A 31 16.42 18.65 -18.16
C ALA A 31 16.74 18.08 -16.77
N THR A 32 15.78 18.11 -15.85
CA THR A 32 15.91 17.50 -14.53
C THR A 32 15.05 16.24 -14.44
N ALA A 33 15.53 15.22 -13.73
CA ALA A 33 14.77 13.98 -13.56
C ALA A 33 13.60 14.16 -12.58
N ILE A 34 12.42 13.65 -12.92
CA ILE A 34 11.33 13.34 -11.98
C ILE A 34 11.27 11.84 -11.82
N ARG A 35 11.13 11.41 -10.57
CA ARG A 35 10.76 10.04 -10.22
C ARG A 35 9.26 10.00 -9.95
N LYS A 36 8.54 9.12 -10.64
CA LYS A 36 7.14 8.80 -10.32
C LYS A 36 7.13 7.40 -9.70
N PRO A 37 7.19 7.29 -8.36
CA PRO A 37 7.18 6.00 -7.69
C PRO A 37 5.81 5.36 -7.88
N THR A 38 5.81 4.06 -8.16
CA THR A 38 4.60 3.23 -8.16
C THR A 38 4.72 2.19 -7.06
N SER A 39 3.64 1.45 -6.79
CA SER A 39 3.59 0.40 -5.78
C SER A 39 3.01 -0.87 -6.35
N HIS A 40 3.47 -2.02 -5.86
CA HIS A 40 2.78 -3.29 -6.05
C HIS A 40 1.82 -3.50 -4.89
N VAL A 41 0.56 -3.79 -5.21
CA VAL A 41 -0.49 -4.01 -4.21
C VAL A 41 -0.89 -5.48 -4.28
N PHE A 42 -0.71 -6.18 -3.16
CA PHE A 42 -1.11 -7.58 -3.01
C PHE A 42 -2.28 -7.66 -2.04
N VAL A 43 -3.35 -8.31 -2.48
CA VAL A 43 -4.58 -8.49 -1.69
C VAL A 43 -4.92 -9.97 -1.67
N GLU A 44 -5.00 -10.53 -0.46
CA GLU A 44 -5.39 -11.91 -0.23
C GLU A 44 -6.83 -11.94 0.29
N VAL A 45 -7.67 -12.75 -0.35
CA VAL A 45 -9.11 -12.82 -0.10
C VAL A 45 -9.50 -14.26 0.19
N ALA A 46 -10.39 -14.47 1.16
CA ALA A 46 -10.92 -15.79 1.53
C ALA A 46 -12.45 -15.77 1.66
N GLU A 47 -13.06 -16.96 1.64
CA GLU A 47 -14.49 -17.13 1.87
C GLU A 47 -14.82 -16.84 3.34
N GLY A 48 -15.85 -16.03 3.57
CA GLY A 48 -16.25 -15.64 4.91
C GLY A 48 -16.77 -16.82 5.74
N LYS A 49 -15.91 -17.46 6.53
CA LYS A 49 -16.30 -17.95 7.85
C LYS A 49 -16.10 -16.82 8.83
N GLU A 50 -17.14 -16.48 9.59
CA GLU A 50 -17.13 -15.44 10.63
C GLU A 50 -15.86 -15.53 11.49
N MET A 51 -14.88 -14.66 11.21
CA MET A 51 -13.69 -14.56 12.04
C MET A 51 -14.01 -13.67 13.22
N LYS A 52 -14.06 -14.30 14.40
CA LYS A 52 -14.22 -13.64 15.70
C LYS A 52 -13.13 -12.58 15.86
N SER A 53 -13.55 -11.36 16.19
CA SER A 53 -12.70 -10.22 16.49
C SER A 53 -11.82 -10.52 17.71
N SER A 54 -10.59 -11.00 17.48
CA SER A 54 -9.57 -11.00 18.52
C SER A 54 -9.07 -9.57 18.73
N LYS A 55 -9.32 -9.08 19.95
CA LYS A 55 -8.89 -7.79 20.47
C LYS A 55 -7.36 -7.62 20.44
N SER A 56 -6.98 -6.34 20.39
CA SER A 56 -5.81 -5.69 21.00
C SER A 56 -4.53 -5.55 20.17
N HIS A 57 -4.13 -4.29 19.94
CA HIS A 57 -3.00 -3.71 20.66
C HIS A 57 -3.25 -2.21 20.91
N LYS A 58 -3.60 -1.90 22.16
CA LYS A 58 -3.45 -0.56 22.74
C LYS A 58 -2.06 -0.54 23.36
N LYS A 59 -1.15 0.28 22.84
CA LYS A 59 0.01 0.73 23.63
C LYS A 59 0.15 2.24 23.46
N ASN A 60 -0.37 2.92 24.46
CA ASN A 60 0.00 4.29 24.82
C ASN A 60 1.40 4.29 25.44
N GLN A 61 2.10 5.43 25.30
CA GLN A 61 3.04 6.09 26.24
C GLN A 61 4.21 6.68 25.42
N ALA A 62 4.25 8.00 25.22
CA ALA A 62 4.59 9.07 26.19
C ALA A 62 6.10 9.37 26.15
N GLU A 63 6.39 10.63 25.78
CA GLU A 63 7.51 11.49 26.20
C GLU A 63 8.96 10.96 26.16
N GLY A 64 9.81 11.71 25.47
CA GLY A 64 11.26 11.61 25.58
C GLY A 64 11.99 12.71 24.82
N LYS A 65 11.97 13.93 25.39
CA LYS A 65 12.81 15.13 25.14
C LYS A 65 13.10 15.56 23.69
#